data_AF-A0A814VJ53-F1
#
_entry.id   AF-A0A814VJ53-F1
#
_cell.length_a   1.000
_cell.length_b   1.000
_cell.length_c   1.000
_cell.angle_alpha   90.00
_cell.angle_beta   90.00
_cell.angle_gamma   90.00
#
_symmetry.space_group_name_H-M   'P 1'
#
loop_
_entity.id
_entity.type
_entity.pdbx_description
1 polymer ?
#
loop_
_entity_poly.entity_id
_entity_poly.type
_entity_poly.pdbx_seq_one_letter_code
_entity_poly.pdbx_strand_id
1 'polypeptide(L)'
;MSWLTIFTSFVVLSSLITADDPCRYEHPTKGVIDLTSLGRTDGKPAYPDKIPSTGSNYKYSYNPCKPFTEQPNCIGVAVCQS
;
A
#
# COMPACT_ATOMS: atom_id res chain seq x y z
N MET A 1 16.42 -14.10 57.53
CA MET A 1 15.16 -13.85 56.80
C MET A 1 15.50 -13.00 55.59
N SER A 2 15.69 -13.63 54.43
CA SER A 2 16.03 -12.93 53.18
C SER A 2 14.92 -13.23 52.18
N TRP A 3 14.17 -12.21 51.79
CA TRP A 3 13.09 -12.33 50.80
C TRP A 3 13.68 -12.09 49.41
N LEU A 4 13.50 -13.06 48.52
CA LEU A 4 13.88 -12.97 47.10
C LEU A 4 12.67 -12.42 46.33
N THR A 5 12.71 -11.16 45.92
CA THR A 5 11.65 -10.56 45.09
C THR A 5 11.93 -10.89 43.62
N ILE A 6 11.17 -11.81 43.04
CA ILE A 6 11.28 -12.17 41.62
C ILE A 6 10.48 -11.15 40.81
N PHE A 7 11.18 -10.28 40.08
CA PHE A 7 10.56 -9.41 39.08
C PHE A 7 10.33 -10.21 37.79
N THR A 8 9.12 -10.72 37.59
CA THR A 8 8.70 -11.30 36.31
C THR A 8 8.45 -10.17 35.31
N SER A 9 9.43 -9.91 34.45
CA SER A 9 9.29 -8.97 33.34
C SER A 9 8.48 -9.62 32.22
N PHE A 10 7.22 -9.19 32.06
CA PHE A 10 6.40 -9.57 30.91
C PHE A 10 6.81 -8.70 29.72
N VAL A 11 7.62 -9.27 28.82
CA VAL A 11 7.92 -8.65 27.52
C VAL A 11 6.69 -8.79 26.64
N VAL A 12 5.92 -7.71 26.46
CA VAL A 12 4.82 -7.66 25.51
C VAL A 12 5.42 -7.60 24.10
N LEU A 13 5.43 -8.74 23.40
CA LEU A 13 5.78 -8.81 21.98
C LEU A 13 4.64 -8.18 21.17
N SER A 14 4.71 -6.86 20.92
CA SER A 14 3.87 -6.24 19.90
C SER A 14 4.38 -6.69 18.54
N SER A 15 3.71 -7.66 17.94
CA SER A 15 3.92 -8.01 16.52
C SER A 15 3.59 -6.79 15.68
N LEU A 16 4.61 -6.07 15.21
CA LEU A 16 4.50 -5.16 14.08
C LEU A 16 4.15 -6.02 12.87
N ILE A 17 2.86 -6.09 12.54
CA ILE A 17 2.42 -6.66 11.26
C ILE A 17 2.85 -5.65 10.19
N THR A 18 4.10 -5.75 9.75
CA THR A 18 4.51 -5.18 8.47
C THR A 18 3.78 -5.99 7.42
N ALA A 19 2.84 -5.36 6.71
CA ALA A 19 2.29 -5.97 5.51
C ALA A 19 3.45 -6.17 4.53
N ASP A 20 3.89 -7.42 4.38
CA ASP A 20 5.06 -7.81 3.57
C ASP A 20 4.82 -7.52 2.07
N ASP A 21 3.56 -7.31 1.69
CA ASP A 21 3.12 -6.88 0.37
C ASP A 21 2.06 -5.76 0.51
N PRO A 22 2.32 -4.53 0.03
CA PRO A 22 1.35 -3.42 0.10
C PRO A 22 0.09 -3.65 -0.75
N CYS A 23 0.04 -4.72 -1.54
CA CYS A 23 -1.12 -5.06 -2.38
C CYS A 23 -1.85 -6.34 -2.03
N ARG A 24 -1.46 -6.96 -0.92
CA ARG A 24 -2.12 -8.14 -0.42
C ARG A 24 -2.61 -7.88 1.00
N TYR A 25 -3.89 -8.16 1.21
CA TYR A 25 -4.51 -8.07 2.52
C TYR A 25 -5.08 -9.43 2.89
N GLU A 26 -4.58 -10.02 3.98
CA GLU A 26 -5.04 -11.29 4.50
C GLU A 26 -5.92 -11.05 5.73
N HIS A 27 -7.21 -11.37 5.64
CA HIS A 27 -8.10 -11.33 6.79
C HIS A 27 -7.95 -12.63 7.59
N PRO A 28 -7.83 -12.60 8.93
CA PRO A 28 -7.57 -13.78 9.76
C PRO A 28 -8.52 -14.97 9.53
N THR A 29 -9.77 -14.70 9.12
CA THR A 29 -10.82 -15.72 8.96
C THR A 29 -11.65 -15.61 7.67
N LYS A 30 -11.43 -14.58 6.84
CA LYS A 30 -12.34 -14.28 5.70
C LYS A 30 -11.68 -14.50 4.34
N GLY A 31 -10.38 -14.81 4.33
CA GLY A 31 -9.62 -15.02 3.11
C GLY A 31 -8.75 -13.82 2.74
N VAL A 32 -8.30 -13.82 1.49
CA VAL A 32 -7.24 -12.93 1.00
C VAL A 32 -7.76 -12.06 -0.12
N ILE A 33 -7.49 -10.76 -0.03
CA ILE A 33 -7.66 -9.79 -1.11
C ILE A 33 -6.28 -9.55 -1.70
N ASP A 34 -6.11 -9.85 -2.99
CA ASP A 34 -4.87 -9.66 -3.72
C ASP A 34 -5.13 -8.74 -4.91
N LEU A 35 -4.55 -7.53 -4.86
CA LEU A 35 -4.70 -6.50 -5.89
C LEU A 35 -3.54 -6.50 -6.89
N THR A 36 -2.58 -7.42 -6.77
CA THR A 36 -1.34 -7.43 -7.56
C THR A 36 -1.62 -7.49 -9.07
N SER A 37 -2.70 -8.17 -9.47
CA SER A 37 -3.12 -8.28 -10.87
C SER A 37 -3.63 -6.97 -11.49
N LEU A 38 -3.97 -5.96 -10.67
CA LEU A 38 -4.45 -4.66 -11.16
C LEU A 38 -3.32 -3.70 -11.50
N GLY A 39 -2.15 -3.88 -10.89
CA GLY A 39 -0.97 -3.03 -11.11
C GLY A 39 -0.14 -3.48 -12.31
N ARG A 40 0.37 -2.53 -13.09
CA ARG A 40 1.38 -2.80 -14.12
C ARG A 40 2.79 -2.73 -13.54
N THR A 41 3.70 -3.54 -14.07
CA THR A 41 5.12 -3.56 -13.69
C THR A 41 6.06 -2.92 -14.71
N ASP A 42 5.53 -2.41 -15.82
CA ASP A 42 6.31 -1.82 -16.92
C ASP A 42 6.61 -0.32 -16.73
N GLY A 43 6.41 0.20 -15.51
CA GLY A 43 6.64 1.60 -15.16
C GLY A 43 5.60 2.56 -15.73
N LYS A 44 4.49 2.07 -16.28
CA LYS A 44 3.35 2.85 -16.81
C LYS A 44 2.13 2.71 -15.91
N PRO A 45 1.20 3.69 -15.92
CA PRO A 45 -0.06 3.54 -15.18
C PRO A 45 -0.91 2.40 -15.75
N ALA A 46 -1.53 1.61 -14.87
CA ALA A 46 -2.57 0.67 -15.25
C ALA A 46 -3.81 1.37 -15.81
N TYR A 47 -4.10 2.56 -15.28
CA TYR A 47 -5.26 3.35 -15.63
C TYR A 47 -4.82 4.77 -16.00
N PRO A 48 -4.41 5.02 -17.26
CA PRO A 48 -4.03 6.35 -17.71
C PRO A 48 -5.25 7.25 -17.97
N ASP A 49 -5.04 8.55 -17.81
CA ASP A 49 -5.89 9.64 -18.35
C ASP A 49 -7.39 9.55 -17.99
N LYS A 50 -7.72 9.13 -16.77
CA LYS A 50 -9.11 9.05 -16.31
C LYS A 50 -9.65 10.44 -15.99
N ILE A 51 -10.71 10.84 -16.70
CA ILE A 51 -11.42 12.10 -16.48
C ILE A 51 -12.58 11.83 -15.51
N PRO A 52 -12.69 12.57 -14.39
CA PRO A 52 -13.81 12.44 -13.46
C PRO A 52 -15.13 12.81 -14.14
N SER A 53 -16.19 12.06 -13.81
CA SER A 53 -17.55 12.34 -14.30
C SER A 53 -18.12 13.67 -13.81
N THR A 54 -17.52 14.28 -12.79
CA THR A 54 -17.91 15.56 -12.21
C THR A 54 -17.56 16.78 -13.08
N GLY A 55 -17.04 16.58 -14.29
CA GLY A 55 -16.76 17.65 -15.25
C GLY A 55 -15.47 18.42 -14.98
N SER A 56 -14.53 17.81 -14.25
CA SER A 56 -13.19 18.37 -14.10
C SER A 56 -12.41 18.30 -15.41
N ASN A 57 -11.60 19.33 -15.70
CA ASN A 57 -10.65 19.31 -16.82
C ASN A 57 -9.37 18.52 -16.50
N TYR A 58 -9.22 18.03 -15.27
CA TYR A 58 -8.05 17.25 -14.88
C TYR A 58 -8.19 15.79 -15.28
N LYS A 59 -7.07 15.22 -15.70
CA LYS A 59 -6.91 13.79 -15.95
C LYS A 59 -6.15 13.16 -14.79
N TYR A 60 -6.51 11.93 -14.46
CA TYR A 60 -5.83 11.16 -13.44
C TYR A 60 -5.29 9.87 -14.02
N SER A 61 -3.98 9.68 -13.87
CA SER A 61 -3.30 8.42 -14.14
C SER A 61 -2.98 7.75 -12.81
N TYR A 62 -3.23 6.45 -12.67
CA TYR A 62 -2.88 5.73 -11.45
C TYR A 62 -2.47 4.27 -11.72
N ASN A 63 -1.65 3.75 -10.81
CA ASN A 63 -1.19 2.38 -10.83
C ASN A 63 -1.23 1.80 -9.40
N PRO A 64 -2.13 0.84 -9.13
CA PRO A 64 -2.09 0.12 -7.87
C PRO A 64 -0.74 -0.58 -7.69
N CYS A 65 -0.27 -0.70 -6.45
CA CYS A 65 0.87 -1.53 -6.03
C CYS A 65 2.26 -1.11 -6.49
N LYS A 66 2.40 -0.54 -7.68
CA LYS A 66 3.69 -0.29 -8.33
C LYS A 66 3.76 1.17 -8.76
N PRO A 67 4.83 1.90 -8.41
CA PRO A 67 5.00 3.28 -8.85
C PRO A 67 5.17 3.33 -10.38
N PHE A 68 4.78 4.45 -10.99
CA PHE A 68 4.98 4.74 -12.41
C PHE A 68 5.58 6.13 -12.60
N THR A 69 5.98 6.44 -13.84
CA THR A 69 6.51 7.76 -14.19
C THR A 69 5.89 8.27 -15.49
N GLU A 70 5.42 9.52 -15.50
CA GLU A 70 4.81 10.20 -16.66
C GLU A 70 5.49 11.55 -16.94
N GLN A 71 6.55 11.53 -17.76
CA GLN A 71 7.33 12.74 -18.03
C GLN A 71 6.51 13.89 -18.65
N PRO A 72 6.82 15.16 -18.31
CA PRO A 72 7.91 15.60 -17.43
C PRO A 72 7.56 15.62 -15.93
N ASN A 73 6.30 15.36 -15.59
CA ASN A 73 5.79 15.45 -14.23
C ASN A 73 5.75 14.06 -13.56
N CYS A 74 5.23 13.95 -12.34
CA CYS A 74 4.86 12.66 -11.74
C CYS A 74 5.93 11.55 -11.84
N ILE A 75 7.01 11.70 -11.05
CA ILE A 75 8.14 10.76 -11.03
C ILE A 75 7.99 9.78 -9.86
N GLY A 76 7.90 8.49 -10.15
CA GLY A 76 7.83 7.43 -9.13
C GLY A 76 6.59 7.50 -8.23
N VAL A 77 5.44 7.92 -8.78
CA VAL A 77 4.21 8.12 -8.02
C VAL A 77 3.22 6.98 -8.21
N ALA A 78 2.26 6.82 -7.28
CA ALA A 78 1.13 5.90 -7.42
C ALA A 78 -0.05 6.52 -8.17
N VAL A 79 -0.15 7.86 -8.16
CA VAL A 79 -1.19 8.64 -8.85
C VAL A 79 -0.59 9.94 -9.39
N CYS A 80 -1.04 10.36 -10.56
CA CYS A 80 -0.68 11.60 -11.23
C CYS A 80 -1.95 12.35 -11.62
N GLN A 81 -1.96 13.68 -11.44
CA GLN A 81 -2.98 14.57 -11.95
C GLN A 81 -2.35 15.46 -13.03
N SER A 82 -2.98 15.54 -14.20
CA SER A 82 -2.54 16.36 -15.34
C SER A 82 -3.65 17.22 -15.94
#